data_AF-A0A7S3MSR2-F1
#
_entry.id   AF-A0A7S3MSR2-F1
#
_cell.length_a   1.000
_cell.length_b   1.000
_cell.length_c   1.000
_cell.angle_alpha   90.00
_cell.angle_beta   90.00
_cell.angle_gamma   90.00
#
_symmetry.space_group_name_H-M   'P 1'
#
loop_
_entity.id
_entity.type
_entity.pdbx_description
1 polymer ?
#
loop_
_entity_poly.entity_id
_entity_poly.type
_entity_poly.pdbx_seq_one_letter_code
_entity_poly.pdbx_strand_id
1 'polypeptide(L)'
;VNSSAVMHPEEKGSKTETAVLKFLMKTKHDYREIRKQYEEVRKYPFSSARKRMSIIIKNGDSQRILVKGASEMVLESCNKWINKNTMKIEPIDASVKEEVQ
;
A
#
# COMPACT_ATOMS: atom_id res chain seq x y z
N VAL A 1 1.80 1.95 -6.62
CA VAL A 1 0.67 2.85 -6.88
C VAL A 1 0.40 3.80 -5.70
N ASN A 2 0.11 3.31 -4.48
CA ASN A 2 -0.10 4.15 -3.29
C ASN A 2 1.19 4.78 -2.74
N SER A 3 1.83 5.68 -3.49
CA SER A 3 3.02 6.42 -3.08
C SER A 3 3.13 7.70 -3.90
N SER A 4 3.48 8.81 -3.24
CA SER A 4 3.76 10.07 -3.93
C SER A 4 5.25 10.24 -4.27
N ALA A 5 6.09 9.27 -3.87
CA ALA A 5 7.53 9.37 -4.08
C ALA A 5 7.91 9.22 -5.56
N VAL A 6 8.98 9.89 -5.96
CA VAL A 6 9.62 9.81 -7.28
C VAL A 6 11.14 9.78 -7.10
N MET A 7 11.84 9.13 -8.02
CA MET A 7 13.32 9.02 -7.99
C MET A 7 14.03 9.83 -9.08
N HIS A 8 13.30 10.30 -10.10
CA HIS A 8 13.84 11.08 -11.22
C HIS A 8 12.93 12.28 -11.54
N PRO A 9 13.48 13.44 -11.95
CA PRO A 9 14.92 13.74 -12.04
C PRO A 9 15.62 13.85 -10.68
N GLU A 10 14.87 14.06 -9.60
CA GLU A 10 15.36 14.11 -8.22
C GLU A 10 14.55 13.18 -7.32
N GLU A 11 15.17 12.69 -6.24
CA GLU A 11 14.50 11.90 -5.22
C GLU A 11 13.60 12.78 -4.36
N LYS A 12 12.28 12.57 -4.45
CA LYS A 12 11.27 13.25 -3.64
C LYS A 12 10.36 12.23 -2.97
N GLY A 13 10.01 12.45 -1.71
CA GLY A 13 9.19 11.55 -0.90
C GLY A 13 9.84 11.20 0.44
N SER A 14 9.12 10.48 1.29
CA SER A 14 9.69 10.00 2.55
C SER A 14 10.76 8.93 2.32
N LYS A 15 11.73 8.82 3.25
CA LYS A 15 12.80 7.81 3.20
C LYS A 15 12.24 6.38 3.05
N THR A 16 11.13 6.08 3.71
CA THR A 16 10.47 4.77 3.60
C THR A 16 9.86 4.53 2.22
N GLU A 17 9.20 5.55 1.65
CA GLU A 17 8.62 5.41 0.31
C GLU A 17 9.69 5.27 -0.77
N THR A 18 10.76 6.04 -0.70
CA THR A 18 11.84 5.96 -1.67
C THR A 18 12.63 4.66 -1.53
N ALA A 19 12.82 4.13 -0.31
CA ALA A 19 13.41 2.81 -0.08
C ALA A 19 12.61 1.68 -0.77
N VAL A 20 11.27 1.70 -0.69
CA VAL A 20 10.42 0.72 -1.39
C VAL A 20 10.56 0.86 -2.91
N LEU A 21 10.62 2.08 -3.46
CA LEU A 21 10.84 2.27 -4.90
C LEU A 21 12.21 1.79 -5.35
N LYS A 22 13.27 2.05 -4.55
CA LYS A 22 14.63 1.53 -4.80
C LYS A 22 14.64 0.00 -4.78
N PHE A 23 13.92 -0.63 -3.85
CA PHE A 23 13.77 -2.08 -3.81
C PHE A 23 13.12 -2.64 -5.08
N LEU A 24 12.04 -2.03 -5.57
CA LEU A 24 11.40 -2.43 -6.83
C LEU A 24 12.36 -2.33 -8.03
N MET A 25 13.13 -1.25 -8.12
CA MET A 25 14.12 -1.11 -9.20
C MET A 25 15.22 -2.17 -9.10
N LYS A 26 15.68 -2.51 -7.88
CA LYS A 26 16.65 -3.59 -7.67
C LYS A 26 16.13 -4.96 -8.10
N THR A 27 14.82 -5.20 -8.02
CA THR A 27 14.19 -6.43 -8.50
C THR A 27 13.80 -6.36 -9.99
N LYS A 28 14.32 -5.38 -10.75
CA LYS A 28 14.04 -5.15 -12.17
C LYS A 28 12.57 -4.81 -12.50
N HIS A 29 11.84 -4.24 -11.54
CA HIS A 29 10.47 -3.77 -11.75
C HIS A 29 10.42 -2.24 -11.82
N ASP A 30 10.02 -1.70 -12.98
CA ASP A 30 9.85 -0.25 -13.12
C ASP A 30 8.52 0.21 -12.49
N TYR A 31 8.62 0.87 -11.33
CA TYR A 31 7.46 1.39 -10.63
C TYR A 31 6.65 2.41 -11.45
N ARG A 32 7.27 3.08 -12.43
CA ARG A 32 6.61 4.06 -13.30
C ARG A 32 5.65 3.35 -14.24
N GLU A 33 6.08 2.25 -14.85
CA GLU A 33 5.22 1.42 -15.71
C GLU A 33 4.10 0.78 -14.89
N ILE A 34 4.39 0.28 -13.68
CA ILE A 34 3.35 -0.23 -12.79
C ILE A 34 2.33 0.87 -12.48
N ARG A 35 2.75 2.11 -12.17
CA ARG A 35 1.81 3.19 -11.89
C ARG A 35 0.91 3.54 -13.07
N LYS A 36 1.42 3.50 -14.32
CA LYS A 36 0.63 3.76 -15.53
C LYS A 36 -0.52 2.76 -15.73
N GLN A 37 -0.39 1.54 -15.19
CA GLN A 37 -1.43 0.51 -15.29
C GLN A 37 -2.64 0.77 -14.37
N TYR A 38 -2.55 1.71 -13.43
CA TYR A 38 -3.62 2.00 -12.48
C TYR A 38 -4.05 3.45 -12.57
N GLU A 39 -5.32 3.64 -12.92
CA GLU A 39 -5.96 4.95 -12.94
C GLU A 39 -6.25 5.42 -11.51
N GLU A 40 -5.61 6.51 -11.10
CA GLU A 40 -5.84 7.15 -9.80
C GLU A 40 -7.14 7.97 -9.84
N VAL A 41 -8.12 7.63 -8.99
CA VAL A 41 -9.38 8.39 -8.86
C VAL A 41 -9.24 9.50 -7.82
N ARG A 42 -8.68 9.18 -6.65
CA ARG A 42 -8.52 10.15 -5.56
C ARG A 42 -7.40 9.76 -4.61
N LYS A 43 -6.59 10.73 -4.20
CA LYS A 43 -5.48 10.55 -3.27
C LYS A 43 -5.76 11.27 -1.95
N TYR A 44 -5.53 10.56 -0.84
CA TYR A 44 -5.58 11.10 0.52
C TYR A 44 -4.16 10.98 1.10
N PRO A 45 -3.39 12.09 1.10
CA PRO A 45 -2.03 12.10 1.63
C PRO A 45 -1.95 11.60 3.07
N PHE A 46 -0.72 11.31 3.52
CA PHE A 46 -0.49 10.96 4.91
C PHE A 46 -0.99 12.07 5.84
N SER A 47 -1.67 11.67 6.91
CA SER A 47 -2.16 12.57 7.95
C SER A 47 -1.71 12.00 9.29
N SER A 48 -1.10 12.82 10.14
CA SER A 48 -0.71 12.42 11.50
C SER A 48 -1.92 11.97 12.33
N ALA A 49 -3.06 12.65 12.19
CA ALA A 49 -4.31 12.29 12.87
C ALA A 49 -4.83 10.91 12.45
N ARG A 50 -4.72 10.55 11.17
CA ARG A 50 -5.15 9.22 10.65
C ARG A 50 -4.05 8.15 10.69
N LYS A 51 -2.79 8.56 10.91
CA LYS A 51 -1.54 7.80 10.74
C LYS A 51 -1.49 6.91 9.48
N ARG A 52 -2.15 7.31 8.39
CA ARG A 52 -2.21 6.55 7.13
C ARG A 52 -2.37 7.45 5.91
N MET A 53 -1.94 6.91 4.77
CA MET A 53 -2.17 7.42 3.42
C MET A 53 -3.07 6.43 2.66
N SER A 54 -3.98 6.95 1.85
CA SER A 54 -4.88 6.12 1.04
C SER A 54 -4.99 6.65 -0.38
N ILE A 55 -5.20 5.75 -1.33
CA ILE A 55 -5.54 6.10 -2.71
C ILE A 55 -6.69 5.23 -3.19
N ILE A 56 -7.63 5.84 -3.90
CA ILE A 56 -8.69 5.16 -4.63
C ILE A 56 -8.24 5.02 -6.08
N ILE A 57 -8.27 3.80 -6.60
CA ILE A 57 -7.96 3.47 -7.99
C ILE A 57 -9.18 2.86 -8.66
N LYS A 58 -9.26 2.99 -9.98
CA LYS A 58 -10.25 2.27 -10.79
C LYS A 58 -9.93 0.78 -10.83
N ASN A 59 -10.95 -0.07 -10.77
CA ASN A 59 -10.84 -1.52 -10.81
C ASN A 59 -12.06 -2.13 -11.53
N GLY A 60 -12.01 -2.17 -12.87
CA GLY A 60 -13.17 -2.52 -13.70
C GLY A 60 -14.31 -1.52 -13.48
N ASP A 61 -15.51 -2.03 -13.23
CA ASP A 61 -16.71 -1.25 -12.90
C ASP A 61 -16.77 -0.78 -11.43
N SER A 62 -15.73 -1.10 -10.65
CA SER A 62 -15.64 -0.77 -9.23
C SER A 62 -14.43 0.10 -8.91
N GLN A 63 -14.33 0.52 -7.66
CA GLN A 63 -13.16 1.20 -7.13
C GLN A 63 -12.47 0.33 -6.09
N ARG A 64 -11.15 0.45 -6.01
CA ARG A 64 -10.34 -0.21 -4.97
C ARG A 64 -9.57 0.84 -4.18
N ILE A 65 -9.64 0.75 -2.85
CA ILE A 65 -8.81 1.56 -1.96
C ILE A 65 -7.51 0.80 -1.61
N LEU A 66 -6.38 1.47 -1.74
CA LEU A 66 -5.09 1.00 -1.28
C LEU A 66 -4.66 1.89 -0.10
N VAL A 67 -4.25 1.27 1.01
CA VAL A 67 -3.90 1.97 2.25
C VAL A 67 -2.51 1.56 2.70
N LYS A 68 -1.73 2.51 3.23
CA LYS A 68 -0.48 2.26 3.95
C LYS A 68 -0.38 3.22 5.12
N GLY A 69 0.20 2.78 6.23
CA GLY A 69 0.28 3.58 7.44
C GLY A 69 0.89 2.78 8.59
N ALA A 70 0.67 3.26 9.81
CA ALA A 70 1.01 2.51 11.02
C ALA A 70 0.24 1.17 11.02
N SER A 71 0.92 0.08 11.39
CA SER A 71 0.40 -1.29 11.25
C SER A 71 -0.88 -1.49 12.06
N GLU A 72 -0.94 -0.94 13.26
CA GLU A 72 -2.10 -1.00 14.14
C GLU A 72 -3.34 -0.35 13.49
N MET A 73 -3.15 0.83 12.88
CA MET A 73 -4.24 1.58 12.25
C MET A 73 -4.75 0.95 10.96
N VAL A 74 -3.88 0.22 10.25
CA VAL A 74 -4.28 -0.54 9.06
C VAL A 74 -5.01 -1.82 9.49
N LEU A 75 -4.46 -2.55 10.45
CA LEU A 75 -5.02 -3.81 10.94
C LEU A 75 -6.41 -3.64 11.56
N GLU A 76 -6.64 -2.56 12.31
CA GLU A 76 -7.97 -2.21 12.85
C GLU A 76 -9.04 -2.07 11.76
N SER A 77 -8.65 -1.73 10.52
CA SER A 77 -9.57 -1.58 9.39
C SER A 77 -9.71 -2.86 8.55
N CYS A 78 -9.11 -3.98 8.97
CA CYS A 78 -9.11 -5.25 8.24
C CYS A 78 -9.93 -6.31 8.99
N ASN A 79 -10.71 -7.09 8.23
CA ASN A 79 -11.46 -8.25 8.75
C ASN A 79 -10.96 -9.59 8.17
N LYS A 80 -10.07 -9.54 7.17
CA LYS A 80 -9.52 -10.68 6.45
C LYS A 80 -8.07 -10.41 6.09
N TRP A 81 -7.29 -11.47 5.95
CA TRP A 81 -5.88 -11.44 5.53
C TRP A 81 -5.62 -12.49 4.46
N ILE A 82 -4.46 -12.40 3.79
CA ILE A 82 -4.02 -13.42 2.83
C ILE A 82 -2.97 -14.29 3.52
N ASN A 83 -3.31 -15.56 3.72
CA ASN A 83 -2.40 -16.53 4.33
C ASN A 83 -1.31 -16.90 3.33
N LYS A 84 -0.04 -16.68 3.69
CA LYS A 84 1.11 -16.90 2.79
C LYS A 84 1.34 -18.37 2.45
N ASN A 85 0.92 -19.29 3.31
CA ASN A 85 1.11 -20.73 3.11
C ASN A 85 0.01 -21.31 2.21
N THR A 86 -1.23 -20.86 2.38
CA THR A 86 -2.39 -21.38 1.64
C THR A 86 -2.75 -20.54 0.42
N MET A 87 -2.25 -19.29 0.35
CA MET A 87 -2.61 -18.26 -0.62
C MET A 87 -4.12 -17.92 -0.62
N LYS A 88 -4.84 -18.25 0.47
CA LYS A 88 -6.28 -18.01 0.62
C LYS A 88 -6.55 -16.76 1.44
N ILE A 89 -7.71 -16.17 1.20
CA ILE A 89 -8.25 -15.08 2.02
C ILE A 89 -8.97 -15.71 3.21
N GLU A 90 -8.49 -15.43 4.42
CA GLU A 90 -8.98 -15.99 5.68
C GLU A 90 -9.42 -14.87 6.63
N PRO A 91 -10.38 -15.11 7.54
CA PRO A 91 -10.76 -14.14 8.57
C PRO A 91 -9.58 -13.79 9.49
N ILE A 92 -9.56 -12.56 10.00
CA ILE A 92 -8.64 -12.18 11.08
C ILE A 92 -9.35 -12.49 12.41
N ASP A 93 -8.88 -13.50 13.13
CA ASP A 93 -9.27 -13.81 14.50
C ASP A 93 -8.26 -13.26 15.52
N ALA A 94 -8.48 -13.53 16.81
CA ALA A 94 -7.61 -13.04 17.88
C ALA A 94 -6.17 -13.58 17.76
N SER A 95 -6.00 -14.84 17.35
CA SER A 95 -4.67 -15.46 17.21
C SER A 95 -3.86 -14.81 16.10
N VAL A 96 -4.50 -14.50 14.96
CA VAL A 96 -3.85 -13.79 13.84
C VAL A 96 -3.49 -12.36 14.23
N LYS A 97 -4.30 -11.70 15.06
CA LYS A 97 -3.98 -10.33 15.53
C LYS A 97 -2.73 -10.31 16.40
N GLU A 98 -2.55 -11.30 17.27
CA GLU A 98 -1.35 -11.41 18.13
C GLU A 98 -0.08 -11.72 17.32
N GLU A 99 -0.17 -12.52 16.25
CA GLU A 99 0.99 -12.81 15.40
C GLU A 99 1.46 -11.59 14.58
N VAL A 100 0.54 -10.70 14.22
CA VAL A 100 0.81 -9.54 13.35
C VAL A 100 1.27 -8.30 14.14
N GLN A 101 1.01 -8.24 15.46
CA GLN A 101 1.39 -7.15 16.36
C GLN A 101 2.83 -7.30 16.88
#